data_AF-A0A559NRS3-F1
#
_entry.id   AF-A0A559NRS3-F1
#
_cell.length_a   1.000
_cell.length_b   1.000
_cell.length_c   1.000
_cell.angle_alpha   90.00
_cell.angle_beta   90.00
_cell.angle_gamma   90.00
#
_symmetry.space_group_name_H-M   'P 1'
#
loop_
_entity.id
_entity.type
_entity.pdbx_description
1 polymer ?
#
loop_
_entity_poly.entity_id
_entity_poly.type
_entity_poly.pdbx_seq_one_letter_code
_entity_poly.pdbx_strand_id
1 'polypeptide(L)'
;MNNSGNTLLAIIAGSAIGAALGILYAPDKGENTRKMIADQAAATKNNLTESAVELKNRVASKVLDEKQSLDTRVESLVTDLSYKTEDVISTLEKKLAELKSKNKKLQKTS
;
A
#
# COMPACT_ATOMS: atom_id res chain seq x y z
N MET A 1 -2.70 -21.75 -3.05
CA MET A 1 -1.79 -20.63 -2.69
C MET A 1 -2.26 -19.39 -3.46
N ASN A 2 -2.88 -18.42 -2.78
CA ASN A 2 -3.60 -17.27 -3.39
C ASN A 2 -2.78 -15.95 -3.37
N ASN A 3 -1.45 -16.05 -3.46
CA ASN A 3 -0.53 -14.94 -3.14
C ASN A 3 -0.63 -13.74 -4.09
N SER A 4 -0.94 -13.95 -5.38
CA SER A 4 -1.18 -12.85 -6.33
C SER A 4 -2.44 -12.05 -6.00
N GLY A 5 -3.47 -12.70 -5.45
CA GLY A 5 -4.65 -12.04 -4.93
C GLY A 5 -4.32 -11.18 -3.71
N ASN A 6 -3.46 -11.67 -2.81
CA ASN A 6 -2.97 -10.90 -1.67
C ASN A 6 -2.03 -9.76 -2.07
N THR A 7 -1.16 -9.92 -3.07
CA THR A 7 -0.28 -8.84 -3.56
C THR A 7 -1.07 -7.80 -4.33
N LEU A 8 -2.01 -8.19 -5.18
CA LEU A 8 -2.90 -7.23 -5.86
C LEU A 8 -3.82 -6.55 -4.84
N LEU A 9 -4.34 -7.28 -3.86
CA LEU A 9 -5.12 -6.69 -2.76
C LEU A 9 -4.25 -5.79 -1.89
N ALA A 10 -2.97 -6.09 -1.68
CA ALA A 10 -2.03 -5.22 -0.98
C ALA A 10 -1.64 -4.00 -1.82
N ILE A 11 -1.55 -4.11 -3.14
CA ILE A 11 -1.33 -2.99 -4.05
C ILE A 11 -2.59 -2.14 -4.13
N ILE A 12 -3.77 -2.73 -4.25
CA ILE A 12 -5.05 -2.01 -4.27
C ILE A 12 -5.32 -1.39 -2.91
N ALA A 13 -5.14 -2.11 -1.81
CA ALA A 13 -5.29 -1.56 -0.47
C ALA A 13 -4.23 -0.51 -0.19
N GLY A 14 -2.97 -0.75 -0.57
CA GLY A 14 -1.87 0.19 -0.41
C GLY A 14 -2.04 1.44 -1.27
N SER A 15 -2.51 1.28 -2.50
CA SER A 15 -2.83 2.40 -3.40
C SER A 15 -4.11 3.12 -2.99
N ALA A 16 -5.13 2.42 -2.49
CA ALA A 16 -6.36 3.03 -1.99
C ALA A 16 -6.09 3.81 -0.70
N ILE A 17 -5.31 3.25 0.23
CA ILE A 17 -4.86 3.94 1.44
C ILE A 17 -3.97 5.13 1.04
N GLY A 18 -3.01 4.93 0.13
CA GLY A 18 -2.13 5.98 -0.36
C GLY A 18 -2.87 7.11 -1.07
N ALA A 19 -3.84 6.77 -1.92
CA ALA A 19 -4.69 7.73 -2.62
C ALA A 19 -5.64 8.43 -1.67
N ALA A 20 -6.25 7.71 -0.73
CA ALA A 20 -7.11 8.31 0.28
C ALA A 20 -6.34 9.31 1.14
N LEU A 21 -5.15 8.93 1.63
CA LEU A 21 -4.28 9.83 2.38
C LEU A 21 -3.78 11.00 1.51
N GLY A 22 -3.44 10.75 0.24
CA GLY A 22 -3.02 11.79 -0.70
C GLY A 22 -4.11 12.83 -0.98
N ILE A 23 -5.35 12.37 -1.21
CA ILE A 23 -6.52 13.24 -1.40
C ILE A 23 -6.85 14.01 -0.12
N LEU A 24 -6.75 13.36 1.05
CA LEU A 24 -7.05 14.02 2.33
C LEU A 24 -5.99 15.07 2.69
N TYR A 25 -4.73 14.81 2.34
CA TYR A 25 -3.63 15.74 2.55
C TYR A 25 -3.70 16.96 1.62
N ALA A 26 -4.14 16.76 0.37
CA ALA A 26 -4.25 17.82 -0.63
C ALA A 26 -5.55 17.68 -1.45
N PRO A 27 -6.68 18.23 -0.95
CA PRO A 27 -7.95 18.15 -1.65
C PRO A 27 -8.04 19.22 -2.75
N ASP A 28 -8.44 18.78 -3.94
CA ASP A 28 -8.84 19.69 -5.02
C ASP A 28 -10.29 20.16 -4.82
N LYS A 29 -10.67 21.26 -5.48
CA LYS A 29 -12.06 21.74 -5.49
C LYS A 29 -12.95 20.72 -6.20
N GLY A 30 -14.07 20.36 -5.58
CA GLY A 30 -14.97 19.32 -6.10
C GLY A 30 -15.54 19.58 -7.50
N GLU A 31 -15.61 20.84 -7.96
CA GLU A 31 -15.97 21.18 -9.33
C GLU A 31 -14.94 20.63 -10.35
N ASN A 32 -13.65 20.80 -10.04
CA ASN A 32 -12.55 20.34 -10.88
C ASN A 32 -12.48 18.81 -10.91
N THR A 33 -12.64 18.15 -9.75
CA THR A 33 -12.61 16.68 -9.66
C THR A 33 -13.69 16.03 -10.52
N ARG A 34 -14.91 16.56 -10.51
CA ARG A 34 -16.02 16.02 -11.33
C ARG A 34 -15.77 16.18 -12.81
N LYS A 35 -15.26 17.34 -13.23
CA LYS A 35 -14.90 17.60 -14.62
C LYS A 35 -13.78 16.67 -15.09
N MET A 36 -12.73 16.52 -14.29
CA MET A 36 -11.63 15.59 -14.55
C MET A 36 -12.10 14.14 -14.72
N ILE A 37 -13.02 13.64 -13.88
CA ILE A 37 -13.56 12.28 -13.99
C ILE A 37 -14.27 12.08 -15.33
N ALA A 38 -15.10 13.04 -15.75
CA ALA A 38 -15.84 12.95 -17.00
C ALA A 38 -14.89 12.95 -18.21
N ASP A 39 -13.90 13.84 -18.21
CA ASP A 39 -12.93 13.98 -19.29
C ASP A 39 -12.00 12.75 -19.38
N GLN A 40 -11.55 12.22 -18.23
CA GLN A 40 -10.74 11.00 -18.16
C GLN A 40 -11.52 9.76 -18.61
N ALA A 41 -12.80 9.63 -18.26
CA ALA A 41 -13.63 8.50 -18.69
C ALA A 41 -13.77 8.45 -20.22
N ALA A 42 -13.91 9.61 -20.86
CA ALA A 42 -13.98 9.72 -22.32
C ALA A 42 -12.63 9.40 -23.00
N ALA A 43 -11.52 9.91 -22.46
CA ALA A 43 -10.20 9.76 -23.06
C ALA A 43 -9.57 8.36 -22.84
N THR A 44 -9.86 7.70 -21.72
CA THR A 44 -9.24 6.42 -21.35
C THR A 44 -9.65 5.28 -22.29
N LYS A 45 -10.85 5.37 -22.89
CA LYS A 45 -11.40 4.31 -23.76
C LYS A 45 -10.52 3.97 -24.97
N ASN A 46 -9.86 4.94 -25.58
CA ASN A 46 -9.12 4.72 -26.83
C ASN A 46 -7.61 4.46 -26.63
N ASN A 47 -6.99 5.04 -25.60
CA ASN A 47 -5.52 5.04 -25.47
C ASN A 47 -4.96 3.94 -24.55
N LEU A 48 -5.81 3.36 -23.69
CA LEU A 48 -5.37 2.38 -22.70
C LEU A 48 -4.92 1.06 -23.37
N THR A 49 -5.55 0.69 -24.47
CA THR A 49 -5.31 -0.59 -25.15
C THR A 49 -3.90 -0.67 -25.74
N GLU A 50 -3.41 0.40 -26.34
CA GLU A 50 -2.12 0.41 -27.04
C GLU A 50 -0.95 0.60 -26.05
N SER A 51 -1.11 1.52 -25.09
CA SER A 51 -0.09 1.80 -24.07
C SER A 51 0.06 0.66 -23.04
N ALA A 52 -1.00 -0.09 -22.76
CA ALA A 52 -0.92 -1.24 -21.85
C ALA A 52 -0.05 -2.37 -22.40
N VAL A 53 0.02 -2.54 -23.73
CA VAL A 53 0.83 -3.58 -24.38
C VAL A 53 2.32 -3.27 -24.28
N GLU A 54 2.73 -2.02 -24.50
CA GLU A 54 4.13 -1.61 -24.35
C GLU A 54 4.59 -1.59 -22.90
N LEU A 55 3.74 -1.10 -21.98
CA LEU A 55 4.05 -1.05 -20.55
C LEU A 55 4.26 -2.46 -19.98
N LYS A 56 3.43 -3.43 -20.40
CA LYS A 56 3.55 -4.83 -20.01
C LYS A 56 4.91 -5.40 -20.40
N ASN A 57 5.42 -5.08 -21.58
CA ASN A 57 6.70 -5.60 -22.07
C ASN A 57 7.91 -4.97 -21.35
N ARG A 58 7.85 -3.67 -21.04
CA ARG A 58 8.90 -2.97 -20.27
C ARG A 58 8.94 -3.35 -18.79
N VAL A 59 7.77 -3.60 -18.18
CA VAL A 59 7.68 -4.10 -16.80
C VAL A 59 8.21 -5.53 -16.72
N ALA A 60 7.88 -6.38 -17.69
CA ALA A 60 8.38 -7.77 -17.73
C ALA A 60 9.91 -7.87 -17.80
N SER A 61 10.58 -6.94 -18.48
CA SER A 61 12.04 -6.90 -18.58
C SER A 61 12.70 -6.32 -17.32
N LYS A 62 12.22 -5.18 -16.81
CA LYS A 62 12.76 -4.57 -15.57
C LYS A 62 12.54 -5.41 -14.31
N VAL A 63 11.44 -6.13 -14.22
CA VAL A 63 11.15 -6.97 -13.04
C VAL A 63 12.09 -8.17 -12.95
N LEU A 64 12.60 -8.68 -14.07
CA LEU A 64 13.60 -9.76 -14.06
C LEU A 64 14.94 -9.29 -13.49
N ASP A 65 15.37 -8.07 -13.86
CA ASP A 65 16.61 -7.47 -13.35
C ASP A 65 16.48 -7.02 -11.89
N GLU A 66 15.36 -6.40 -11.52
CA GLU A 66 15.14 -5.94 -10.14
C GLU A 66 14.90 -7.09 -9.16
N LYS A 67 14.38 -8.24 -9.61
CA LYS A 67 14.10 -9.40 -8.75
C LYS A 67 15.32 -9.86 -7.97
N GLN A 68 16.48 -9.90 -8.61
CA GLN A 68 17.72 -10.32 -7.97
C GLN A 68 18.16 -9.34 -6.87
N SER A 69 17.92 -8.03 -7.03
CA SER A 69 18.22 -7.01 -6.01
C SER A 69 17.16 -6.95 -4.89
N LEU A 70 15.91 -7.27 -5.22
CA LEU A 70 14.81 -7.35 -4.25
C LEU A 70 14.98 -8.57 -3.34
N ASP A 71 15.38 -9.71 -3.89
CA ASP A 71 15.68 -10.92 -3.11
C ASP A 71 16.78 -10.63 -2.07
N THR A 72 17.85 -9.91 -2.45
CA THR A 72 18.89 -9.47 -1.49
C THR A 72 18.38 -8.49 -0.44
N ARG A 73 17.57 -7.49 -0.83
CA ARG A 73 17.00 -6.50 0.12
C ARG A 73 16.00 -7.12 1.08
N VAL A 74 15.19 -8.06 0.60
CA VAL A 74 14.21 -8.80 1.41
C VAL A 74 14.94 -9.70 2.39
N GLU A 75 16.01 -10.39 1.98
CA GLU A 75 16.81 -11.24 2.85
C GLU A 75 17.54 -10.44 3.94
N SER A 76 18.03 -9.23 3.61
CA SER A 76 18.55 -8.30 4.61
C SER A 76 17.48 -7.78 5.56
N LEU A 77 16.27 -7.50 5.05
CA LEU A 77 15.16 -7.03 5.86
C LEU A 77 14.66 -8.14 6.80
N VAL A 78 14.58 -9.39 6.34
CA VAL A 78 14.19 -10.55 7.15
C VAL A 78 15.23 -10.81 8.23
N THR A 79 16.52 -10.66 7.92
CA THR A 79 17.59 -10.80 8.90
C THR A 79 17.53 -9.69 9.96
N ASP A 80 17.39 -8.42 9.54
CA ASP A 80 17.25 -7.27 10.44
C ASP A 80 15.98 -7.34 11.28
N LEU A 81 14.89 -7.81 10.68
CA LEU A 81 13.64 -8.05 11.38
C LEU A 81 13.79 -9.22 12.34
N SER A 82 14.46 -10.32 12.01
CA SER A 82 14.61 -11.46 12.92
C SER A 82 15.35 -11.06 14.21
N TYR A 83 16.38 -10.22 14.10
CA TYR A 83 17.07 -9.65 15.27
C TYR A 83 16.23 -8.58 16.00
N LYS A 84 15.46 -7.76 15.28
CA LYS A 84 14.60 -6.72 15.88
C LYS A 84 13.22 -7.22 16.32
N THR A 85 12.83 -8.44 15.98
CA THR A 85 11.48 -8.98 16.22
C THR A 85 11.26 -9.21 17.70
N GLU A 86 12.26 -9.65 18.46
CA GLU A 86 12.13 -9.78 19.92
C GLU A 86 11.88 -8.41 20.59
N ASP A 87 12.62 -7.38 20.19
CA ASP A 87 12.43 -6.00 20.68
C ASP A 87 11.09 -5.39 20.23
N VAL A 88 10.69 -5.65 18.98
CA VAL A 88 9.44 -5.13 18.41
C VAL A 88 8.23 -5.84 19.03
N ILE A 89 8.28 -7.17 19.21
CA ILE A 89 7.23 -7.93 19.90
C ILE A 89 7.07 -7.41 21.31
N SER A 90 8.16 -7.26 22.06
CA SER A 90 8.14 -6.68 23.41
C SER A 90 7.51 -5.28 23.43
N THR A 91 7.88 -4.43 22.48
CA THR A 91 7.33 -3.06 22.38
C THR A 91 5.85 -3.04 22.00
N LEU A 92 5.43 -3.94 21.11
CA LEU A 92 4.04 -4.09 20.67
C LEU A 92 3.17 -4.68 21.79
N GLU A 93 3.62 -5.68 22.52
CA GLU A 93 2.93 -6.25 23.69
C GLU A 93 2.75 -5.18 24.77
N LYS A 94 3.79 -4.39 25.03
CA LYS A 94 3.75 -3.29 26.00
C LYS A 94 2.74 -2.21 25.59
N LYS A 95 2.74 -1.79 24.31
CA LYS A 95 1.74 -0.83 23.79
C LYS A 95 0.34 -1.42 23.75
N LEU A 96 0.17 -2.69 23.42
CA LEU A 96 -1.14 -3.35 23.39
C LEU A 96 -1.73 -3.49 24.79
N ALA A 97 -0.90 -3.84 25.78
CA ALA A 97 -1.29 -3.87 27.19
C ALA A 97 -1.67 -2.47 27.69
N GLU A 98 -0.90 -1.44 27.32
CA GLU A 98 -1.20 -0.04 27.66
C GLU A 98 -2.52 0.43 27.03
N LEU A 99 -2.77 0.08 25.77
CA LEU A 99 -4.02 0.39 25.06
C LEU A 99 -5.22 -0.36 25.64
N LYS A 100 -5.08 -1.64 26.00
CA LYS A 100 -6.13 -2.41 26.68
C LYS A 100 -6.45 -1.82 28.05
N SER A 101 -5.43 -1.40 28.81
CA SER A 101 -5.60 -0.75 30.11
C SER A 101 -6.28 0.62 29.98
N LYS A 102 -5.85 1.44 29.02
CA LYS A 102 -6.49 2.73 28.71
C LYS A 102 -7.94 2.55 28.27
N ASN A 103 -8.22 1.60 27.39
CA ASN A 103 -9.59 1.29 26.95
C ASN A 103 -10.47 0.83 28.13
N LYS A 104 -9.97 -0.05 29.00
CA LYS A 104 -10.70 -0.50 30.20
C LYS A 104 -10.92 0.61 31.23
N LYS A 105 -10.01 1.58 31.35
CA LYS A 105 -10.21 2.78 32.20
C LYS A 105 -11.28 3.69 31.62
N LEU A 106 -11.27 3.91 30.31
CA LEU A 106 -12.29 4.71 29.62
C LEU A 106 -13.69 4.08 29.73
N GLN A 107 -13.80 2.75 29.62
CA GLN A 107 -15.07 2.02 29.78
C GLN A 107 -15.61 1.97 31.22
N LYS A 108 -14.81 2.31 32.23
CA LYS A 108 -15.23 2.32 33.65
C LYS A 108 -15.56 3.73 34.18
N THR A 109 -15.31 4.76 33.38
CA THR A 109 -15.62 6.16 33.69
C THR A 109 -16.91 6.65 33.00
N SER A 110 -17.54 5.80 32.18
CA SER A 110 -18.94 5.95 31.74
C SER A 110 -19.89 5.11 32.56
#